data_AF-A0A7C4ZWW9-F1
#
_entry.id   AF-A0A7C4ZWW9-F1
#
_cell.length_a   1.000
_cell.length_b   1.000
_cell.length_c   1.000
_cell.angle_alpha   90.00
_cell.angle_beta   90.00
_cell.angle_gamma   90.00
#
_symmetry.space_group_name_H-M   'P 1'
#
loop_
_entity.id
_entity.type
_entity.pdbx_description
1 polymer ?
#
loop_
_entity_poly.entity_id
_entity_poly.type
_entity_poly.pdbx_seq_one_letter_code
_entity_poly.pdbx_strand_id
1 'polypeptide(L)'
;MMTTLLAYLKSNELAPVLPEDEAQKLAAELEAFSGLSVYPRSIVATQGKLFFLARQGNDKYLGILETGSREYEVGSKEVGFSGQMRPVTVEGAELTLTTCPTTPANALALRAVLPFLVAQPLGLRKSAGCGDRLGLATPGHIRAVRRSTMAPILAQQSMRENARTGRTPQQVMDEAMWGVFQEGWRDGFGADADHLKTTHDIDICVAAGYTFFTIDPGEYVDNSANTAPVSELQPKIEALPWHILDSDPEDTQRRLADRSIDLGDFSLTIGQTELARATAKYGRAVAHTVSMYRHLAEAKGELPFELEMSVDETETITTLAEHVYIVHELKRLGVKWVSLAPRYVGEFEKGVDYKGDLAEFEKSFARHFAVAKAYGPYKLSLHSGSDKFSIYPIAARVAGELVHLKTAGTSYLEALRAIAVLNPALFREIVAFALERYHTDRATYHVSAEASKVPDIAHWPDDKLTGLLDDFHGREVLHVTFGSVLAHPSFSEPFFATLRGNEETYYQMLEKHFDKHLGPFGR
;
A
#
# COMPACT_ATOMS: atom_id res chain seq x y z
N MET A 1 -9.90 -28.81 -27.55
CA MET A 1 -10.37 -28.04 -28.73
C MET A 1 -9.91 -26.62 -28.49
N MET A 2 -9.21 -26.00 -29.44
CA MET A 2 -8.77 -24.61 -29.31
C MET A 2 -10.01 -23.70 -29.34
N THR A 3 -10.16 -22.86 -28.33
CA THR A 3 -11.25 -21.88 -28.26
C THR A 3 -10.89 -20.75 -29.21
N THR A 4 -11.72 -20.47 -30.22
CA THR A 4 -11.47 -19.37 -31.15
C THR A 4 -11.77 -18.03 -30.48
N LEU A 5 -11.18 -16.93 -30.98
CA LEU A 5 -11.48 -15.57 -30.51
C LEU A 5 -12.99 -15.28 -30.54
N LEU A 6 -13.69 -15.77 -31.58
CA LEU A 6 -15.14 -15.64 -31.71
C LEU A 6 -15.94 -16.40 -30.64
N ALA A 7 -15.38 -17.45 -30.03
CA ALA A 7 -16.05 -18.16 -28.94
C ALA A 7 -16.05 -17.34 -27.65
N TYR A 8 -15.02 -16.53 -27.39
CA TYR A 8 -14.98 -15.62 -26.23
C TYR A 8 -16.04 -14.52 -26.31
N LEU A 9 -16.33 -14.03 -27.52
CA LEU A 9 -17.39 -13.04 -27.75
C LEU A 9 -18.80 -13.59 -27.52
N LYS A 10 -18.96 -14.90 -27.28
CA LYS A 10 -20.24 -15.50 -26.87
C LYS A 10 -20.40 -15.56 -25.35
N SER A 11 -19.37 -15.20 -24.58
CA SER A 11 -19.41 -15.22 -23.11
C SER A 11 -20.27 -14.08 -22.58
N ASN A 12 -21.38 -14.42 -21.94
CA ASN A 12 -22.20 -13.43 -21.23
C ASN A 12 -21.66 -13.19 -19.81
N GLU A 13 -21.21 -14.24 -19.12
CA GLU A 13 -20.58 -14.16 -17.81
C GLU A 13 -19.09 -13.83 -17.92
N LEU A 14 -18.45 -13.51 -16.79
CA LEU A 14 -17.01 -13.30 -16.73
C LEU A 14 -16.29 -14.62 -17.01
N ALA A 15 -15.65 -14.72 -18.17
CA ALA A 15 -14.89 -15.91 -18.56
C ALA A 15 -13.74 -16.17 -17.57
N PRO A 16 -13.35 -17.43 -17.31
CA PRO A 16 -12.25 -17.74 -16.40
C PRO A 16 -10.92 -17.13 -16.87
N VAL A 17 -9.94 -17.08 -15.98
CA VAL A 17 -8.57 -16.66 -16.34
C VAL A 17 -8.03 -17.63 -17.41
N LEU A 18 -7.48 -17.07 -18.48
CA LEU A 18 -6.92 -17.86 -19.58
C LEU A 18 -5.64 -18.58 -19.13
N PRO A 19 -5.46 -19.86 -19.51
CA PRO A 19 -4.17 -20.51 -19.46
C PRO A 19 -3.12 -19.68 -20.22
N GLU A 20 -1.87 -19.69 -19.74
CA GLU A 20 -0.82 -18.83 -20.29
C GLU A 20 -0.57 -19.05 -21.79
N ASP A 21 -0.59 -20.30 -22.25
CA ASP A 21 -0.38 -20.61 -23.67
C ASP A 21 -1.54 -20.14 -24.56
N GLU A 22 -2.78 -20.19 -24.05
CA GLU A 22 -3.97 -19.68 -24.73
C GLU A 22 -3.97 -18.15 -24.76
N ALA A 23 -3.63 -17.51 -23.65
CA ALA A 23 -3.48 -16.06 -23.55
C ALA A 23 -2.44 -15.51 -24.53
N GLN A 24 -1.29 -16.18 -24.67
CA GLN A 24 -0.22 -15.78 -25.60
C GLN A 24 -0.67 -15.90 -27.08
N LYS A 25 -1.36 -16.99 -27.43
CA LYS A 25 -1.91 -17.18 -28.78
C LYS A 25 -2.93 -16.09 -29.11
N LEU A 26 -3.87 -15.85 -28.20
CA LEU A 26 -4.92 -14.84 -28.38
C LEU A 26 -4.34 -13.43 -28.41
N ALA A 27 -3.31 -13.15 -27.61
CA ALA A 27 -2.57 -11.89 -27.70
C ALA A 27 -1.99 -11.71 -29.11
N ALA A 28 -1.27 -12.69 -29.65
CA ALA A 28 -0.69 -12.61 -31.00
C ALA A 28 -1.76 -12.38 -32.09
N GLU A 29 -2.94 -13.01 -31.97
CA GLU A 29 -4.07 -12.76 -32.86
C GLU A 29 -4.58 -11.31 -32.75
N LEU A 30 -4.75 -10.81 -31.53
CA LEU A 30 -5.15 -9.42 -31.27
C LEU A 30 -4.11 -8.42 -31.79
N GLU A 31 -2.81 -8.69 -31.60
CA GLU A 31 -1.71 -7.85 -32.10
C GLU A 31 -1.76 -7.73 -33.64
N ALA A 32 -2.02 -8.84 -34.34
CA ALA A 32 -2.01 -8.90 -35.80
C ALA A 32 -2.98 -7.93 -36.48
N PHE A 33 -4.18 -7.73 -35.92
CA PHE A 33 -5.15 -6.78 -36.47
C PHE A 33 -5.21 -5.45 -35.72
N SER A 34 -4.87 -5.42 -34.43
CA SER A 34 -4.88 -4.18 -33.62
C SER A 34 -3.68 -3.27 -33.91
N GLY A 35 -2.54 -3.83 -34.31
CA GLY A 35 -1.28 -3.10 -34.44
C GLY A 35 -0.70 -2.60 -33.11
N LEU A 36 -1.24 -3.09 -31.98
CA LEU A 36 -0.78 -2.81 -30.63
C LEU A 36 -0.05 -4.03 -30.08
N SER A 37 0.87 -3.85 -29.13
CA SER A 37 1.45 -4.98 -28.40
C SER A 37 0.57 -5.31 -27.19
N VAL A 38 0.02 -6.52 -27.12
CA VAL A 38 -1.04 -6.89 -26.17
C VAL A 38 -0.43 -7.53 -24.93
N TYR A 39 -0.90 -7.14 -23.74
CA TYR A 39 -0.53 -7.83 -22.50
C TYR A 39 -1.35 -9.12 -22.37
N PRO A 40 -0.77 -10.31 -22.49
CA PRO A 40 -1.54 -11.55 -22.63
C PRO A 40 -2.46 -11.84 -21.44
N ARG A 41 -1.99 -11.55 -20.22
CA ARG A 41 -2.75 -11.79 -18.98
C ARG A 41 -3.93 -10.83 -18.80
N SER A 42 -3.99 -9.74 -19.58
CA SER A 42 -5.07 -8.75 -19.50
C SER A 42 -6.31 -9.11 -20.31
N ILE A 43 -6.26 -10.20 -21.10
CA ILE A 43 -7.36 -10.57 -21.97
C ILE A 43 -8.50 -11.16 -21.14
N VAL A 44 -9.68 -10.54 -21.22
CA VAL A 44 -10.87 -10.89 -20.45
C VAL A 44 -12.11 -10.80 -21.32
N ALA A 45 -12.97 -11.83 -21.27
CA ALA A 45 -14.23 -11.83 -22.01
C ALA A 45 -15.44 -11.83 -21.07
N THR A 46 -16.42 -10.98 -21.35
CA THR A 46 -17.70 -10.90 -20.63
C THR A 46 -18.71 -10.06 -21.41
N GLN A 47 -20.02 -10.26 -21.18
CA GLN A 47 -21.10 -9.47 -21.79
C GLN A 47 -21.03 -9.36 -23.32
N GLY A 48 -20.53 -10.40 -24.00
CA GLY A 48 -20.34 -10.42 -25.44
C GLY A 48 -19.18 -9.56 -25.97
N LYS A 49 -18.30 -9.11 -25.07
CA LYS A 49 -17.14 -8.26 -25.36
C LYS A 49 -15.86 -8.94 -24.91
N LEU A 50 -14.76 -8.64 -25.61
CA LEU A 50 -13.42 -9.02 -25.21
C LEU A 50 -12.61 -7.74 -24.93
N PHE A 51 -12.10 -7.64 -23.71
CA PHE A 51 -11.28 -6.56 -23.21
C PHE A 51 -9.82 -7.00 -23.15
N PHE A 52 -8.90 -6.10 -23.46
CA PHE A 52 -7.47 -6.33 -23.29
C PHE A 52 -6.74 -5.00 -23.08
N LEU A 53 -5.63 -5.02 -22.35
CA LEU A 53 -4.69 -3.92 -22.30
C LEU A 53 -3.62 -4.14 -23.37
N ALA A 54 -3.21 -3.07 -24.04
CA ALA A 54 -2.13 -3.11 -25.01
C ALA A 54 -1.28 -1.83 -24.92
N ARG A 55 -0.12 -1.83 -25.57
CA ARG A 55 0.77 -0.67 -25.68
C ARG A 55 1.11 -0.32 -27.11
N GLN A 56 1.31 0.97 -27.35
CA GLN A 56 1.92 1.52 -28.55
C GLN A 56 3.00 2.51 -28.12
N GLY A 57 4.27 2.20 -28.38
CA GLY A 57 5.37 2.94 -27.77
C GLY A 57 5.31 2.84 -26.23
N ASN A 58 5.30 3.99 -25.56
CA ASN A 58 5.26 4.11 -24.10
C ASN A 58 3.83 4.23 -23.52
N ASP A 59 2.82 4.37 -24.40
CA ASP A 59 1.44 4.61 -24.00
C ASP A 59 0.65 3.31 -23.95
N LYS A 60 -0.23 3.20 -22.94
CA LYS A 60 -1.13 2.05 -22.76
C LYS A 60 -2.54 2.41 -23.22
N TYR A 61 -3.22 1.43 -23.79
CA TYR A 61 -4.58 1.56 -24.32
C TYR A 61 -5.42 0.35 -23.91
N LEU A 62 -6.69 0.61 -23.59
CA LEU A 62 -7.70 -0.42 -23.44
C LEU A 62 -8.27 -0.75 -24.83
N GLY A 63 -8.12 -1.99 -25.27
CA GLY A 63 -8.81 -2.55 -26.42
C GLY A 63 -10.12 -3.22 -26.02
N ILE A 64 -11.18 -2.97 -26.80
CA ILE A 64 -12.49 -3.59 -26.63
C ILE A 64 -12.93 -4.11 -27.99
N LEU A 65 -13.20 -5.41 -28.08
CA LEU A 65 -13.66 -6.09 -29.28
C LEU A 65 -15.09 -6.60 -29.07
N GLU A 66 -15.99 -6.31 -30.00
CA GLU A 66 -17.39 -6.72 -29.95
C GLU A 66 -18.00 -6.99 -31.34
N THR A 67 -19.07 -7.79 -31.41
CA THR A 67 -19.75 -8.14 -32.66
C THR A 67 -20.75 -7.08 -33.10
N GLY A 68 -20.48 -6.38 -34.21
CA GLY A 68 -21.42 -5.45 -34.87
C GLY A 68 -21.83 -4.24 -34.02
N SER A 69 -22.15 -3.11 -34.65
CA SER A 69 -22.52 -1.87 -33.96
C SER A 69 -23.81 -2.05 -33.14
N ARG A 70 -23.69 -2.34 -31.84
CA ARG A 70 -24.74 -1.92 -30.91
C ARG A 70 -24.57 -0.42 -30.75
N GLU A 71 -25.41 0.34 -31.47
CA GLU A 71 -25.79 1.67 -30.99
C GLU A 71 -26.11 1.51 -29.50
N TYR A 72 -25.34 2.18 -28.65
CA TYR A 72 -25.56 2.19 -27.21
C TYR A 72 -27.06 2.44 -26.98
N GLU A 73 -27.80 1.44 -26.47
CA GLU A 73 -29.19 1.64 -26.09
C GLU A 73 -29.22 2.72 -25.01
N VAL A 74 -29.61 3.93 -25.42
CA VAL A 74 -29.82 5.08 -24.55
C VAL A 74 -30.99 4.74 -23.63
N GLY A 75 -30.71 4.26 -22.42
CA GLY A 75 -31.77 3.85 -21.48
C GLY A 75 -31.34 3.49 -20.06
N SER A 76 -30.09 3.08 -19.83
CA SER A 76 -29.51 2.93 -18.50
C SER A 76 -28.50 4.08 -18.28
N LYS A 77 -28.29 4.53 -17.03
CA LYS A 77 -27.24 5.49 -16.67
C LYS A 77 -25.84 4.86 -16.84
N GLU A 78 -25.44 4.51 -18.06
CA GLU A 78 -24.20 3.79 -18.32
C GLU A 78 -23.02 4.73 -18.55
N VAL A 79 -21.97 4.51 -17.76
CA VAL A 79 -20.64 5.08 -17.97
C VAL A 79 -20.06 4.43 -19.22
N GLY A 80 -20.06 5.15 -20.34
CA GLY A 80 -19.55 4.65 -21.63
C GLY A 80 -18.03 4.73 -21.75
N PHE A 81 -17.47 3.90 -22.64
CA PHE A 81 -16.06 3.99 -23.02
C PHE A 81 -15.87 5.07 -24.09
N SER A 82 -14.80 5.87 -23.96
CA SER A 82 -14.38 6.87 -24.94
C SER A 82 -13.10 6.41 -25.63
N GLY A 83 -13.13 6.26 -26.95
CA GLY A 83 -12.01 5.76 -27.74
C GLY A 83 -12.24 5.82 -29.25
N GLN A 84 -11.23 5.44 -30.02
CA GLN A 84 -11.33 5.34 -31.48
C GLN A 84 -11.89 3.98 -31.87
N MET A 85 -13.00 3.98 -32.62
CA MET A 85 -13.62 2.77 -33.16
C MET A 85 -13.15 2.51 -34.59
N ARG A 86 -12.88 1.26 -34.92
CA ARG A 86 -12.64 0.82 -36.29
C ARG A 86 -13.18 -0.58 -36.55
N PRO A 87 -13.72 -0.84 -37.75
CA PRO A 87 -14.11 -2.20 -38.15
C PRO A 87 -12.86 -3.06 -38.33
N VAL A 88 -12.97 -4.33 -37.94
CA VAL A 88 -11.94 -5.36 -38.14
C VAL A 88 -12.61 -6.67 -38.54
N THR A 89 -12.00 -7.41 -39.48
CA THR A 89 -12.49 -8.73 -39.89
C THR A 89 -11.64 -9.81 -39.21
N VAL A 90 -12.26 -10.65 -38.38
CA VAL A 90 -11.58 -11.75 -37.67
C VAL A 90 -12.32 -13.05 -37.97
N GLU A 91 -11.60 -14.06 -38.48
CA GLU A 91 -12.19 -15.36 -38.86
C GLU A 91 -13.40 -15.23 -39.82
N GLY A 92 -13.43 -14.19 -40.66
CA GLY A 92 -14.53 -13.90 -41.59
C GLY A 92 -15.75 -13.23 -40.95
N ALA A 93 -15.72 -12.89 -39.66
CA ALA A 93 -16.73 -12.10 -38.99
C ALA A 93 -16.33 -10.61 -38.90
N GLU A 94 -17.30 -9.72 -39.12
CA GLU A 94 -17.14 -8.28 -38.96
C GLU A 94 -17.33 -7.89 -37.49
N LEU A 95 -16.27 -7.34 -36.89
CA LEU A 95 -16.21 -6.90 -35.50
C LEU A 95 -15.86 -5.41 -35.42
N THR A 96 -16.14 -4.80 -34.28
CA THR A 96 -15.69 -3.44 -33.97
C THR A 96 -14.59 -3.52 -32.92
N LEU A 97 -13.43 -2.93 -33.22
CA LEU A 97 -12.36 -2.68 -32.25
C LEU A 97 -12.44 -1.23 -31.78
N THR A 98 -12.65 -1.02 -30.49
CA THR A 98 -12.52 0.28 -29.82
C THR A 98 -11.20 0.35 -29.07
N THR A 99 -10.37 1.35 -29.38
CA THR A 99 -9.11 1.62 -28.68
C THR A 99 -9.27 2.87 -27.83
N CYS A 100 -9.18 2.70 -26.51
CA CYS A 100 -9.48 3.71 -25.51
C CYS A 100 -8.19 4.14 -24.77
N PRO A 101 -7.93 5.45 -24.58
CA PRO A 101 -6.86 5.89 -23.67
C PRO A 101 -7.17 5.50 -22.23
N THR A 102 -6.15 5.36 -21.38
CA THR A 102 -6.28 4.99 -19.95
C THR A 102 -6.70 6.17 -19.07
N THR A 103 -7.79 6.86 -19.44
CA THR A 103 -8.33 8.02 -18.70
C THR A 103 -9.13 7.59 -17.46
N PRO A 104 -9.33 8.49 -16.47
CA PRO A 104 -10.18 8.20 -15.31
C PRO A 104 -11.61 7.79 -15.68
N ALA A 105 -12.18 8.36 -16.75
CA ALA A 105 -13.51 7.99 -17.24
C ALA A 105 -13.56 6.54 -17.77
N ASN A 106 -12.55 6.14 -18.56
CA ASN A 106 -12.44 4.77 -19.04
C ASN A 106 -12.10 3.77 -17.93
N ALA A 107 -11.33 4.19 -16.93
CA ALA A 107 -11.06 3.39 -15.73
C ALA A 107 -12.34 3.13 -14.92
N LEU A 108 -13.18 4.16 -14.74
CA LEU A 108 -14.48 4.04 -14.09
C LEU A 108 -15.42 3.11 -14.88
N ALA A 109 -15.50 3.27 -16.20
CA ALA A 109 -16.29 2.40 -17.07
C ALA A 109 -15.84 0.94 -16.97
N LEU A 110 -14.52 0.70 -16.99
CA LEU A 110 -13.96 -0.65 -16.91
C LEU A 110 -14.27 -1.34 -15.58
N ARG A 111 -14.15 -0.62 -14.45
CA ARG A 111 -14.51 -1.14 -13.12
C ARG A 111 -16.00 -1.50 -13.00
N ALA A 112 -16.88 -0.79 -13.70
CA ALA A 112 -18.31 -1.12 -13.72
C ALA A 112 -18.60 -2.44 -14.46
N VAL A 113 -17.75 -2.82 -15.42
CA VAL A 113 -17.91 -4.06 -16.21
C VAL A 113 -17.13 -5.23 -15.61
N LEU A 114 -15.96 -4.97 -14.99
CA LEU A 114 -15.06 -5.98 -14.46
C LEU A 114 -14.90 -5.81 -12.94
N PRO A 115 -15.75 -6.47 -12.12
CA PRO A 115 -15.79 -6.24 -10.66
C PRO A 115 -14.48 -6.55 -9.93
N PHE A 116 -13.64 -7.46 -10.46
CA PHE A 116 -12.34 -7.78 -9.85
C PHE A 116 -11.33 -6.61 -9.90
N LEU A 117 -11.64 -5.55 -10.66
CA LEU A 117 -10.87 -4.32 -10.72
C LEU A 117 -11.26 -3.30 -9.64
N VAL A 118 -12.27 -3.61 -8.82
CA VAL A 118 -12.70 -2.79 -7.69
C VAL A 118 -11.99 -3.28 -6.44
N ALA A 119 -11.31 -2.38 -5.73
CA ALA A 119 -10.68 -2.70 -4.45
C ALA A 119 -11.73 -3.17 -3.43
N GLN A 120 -11.35 -4.10 -2.55
CA GLN A 120 -12.23 -4.65 -1.52
C GLN A 120 -11.51 -4.81 -0.18
N PRO A 121 -12.25 -4.77 0.95
CA PRO A 121 -11.75 -5.22 2.25
C PRO A 121 -11.16 -6.64 2.16
N LEU A 122 -10.04 -6.88 2.84
CA LEU A 122 -9.33 -8.16 2.87
C LEU A 122 -9.53 -8.93 4.18
N GLY A 123 -10.17 -8.31 5.16
CA GLY A 123 -10.36 -8.73 6.53
C GLY A 123 -9.05 -8.95 7.28
N LEU A 124 -9.06 -10.00 8.08
CA LEU A 124 -7.91 -10.44 8.87
C LEU A 124 -6.93 -11.32 8.07
N ARG A 125 -7.08 -11.42 6.75
CA ARG A 125 -6.08 -12.11 5.92
C ARG A 125 -4.74 -11.42 6.09
N LYS A 126 -3.68 -12.22 6.22
CA LYS A 126 -2.30 -11.77 6.17
C LYS A 126 -2.10 -10.94 4.91
N SER A 127 -1.66 -9.68 5.06
CA SER A 127 -1.70 -8.71 3.96
C SER A 127 -0.41 -7.94 3.79
N ALA A 128 -0.08 -7.60 2.55
CA ALA A 128 1.08 -6.80 2.19
C ALA A 128 0.65 -5.51 1.47
N GLY A 129 1.00 -4.39 2.08
CA GLY A 129 0.97 -3.06 1.51
C GLY A 129 2.06 -2.89 0.47
N CYS A 130 1.67 -2.70 -0.78
CA CYS A 130 2.56 -2.60 -1.94
C CYS A 130 2.56 -1.16 -2.46
N GLY A 131 3.03 -0.21 -1.65
CA GLY A 131 3.00 1.21 -2.00
C GLY A 131 3.81 1.52 -3.25
N ASP A 132 3.25 2.40 -4.07
CA ASP A 132 3.80 2.78 -5.37
C ASP A 132 3.72 4.29 -5.57
N ARG A 133 4.85 4.96 -5.40
CA ARG A 133 5.02 6.40 -5.59
C ARG A 133 5.03 6.82 -7.07
N LEU A 134 5.12 5.85 -7.99
CA LEU A 134 5.36 6.07 -9.42
C LEU A 134 4.14 5.76 -10.28
N GLY A 135 3.21 4.93 -9.81
CA GLY A 135 2.07 4.47 -10.61
C GLY A 135 2.44 3.42 -11.66
N LEU A 136 3.60 2.77 -11.51
CA LEU A 136 4.16 1.81 -12.47
C LEU A 136 4.44 0.44 -11.85
N ALA A 137 4.42 0.28 -10.53
CA ALA A 137 4.98 -0.89 -9.84
C ALA A 137 4.01 -2.08 -9.74
N THR A 138 2.69 -1.81 -9.81
CA THR A 138 1.66 -2.81 -9.54
C THR A 138 1.84 -4.13 -10.31
N PRO A 139 2.21 -4.17 -11.61
CA PRO A 139 2.47 -5.42 -12.30
C PRO A 139 3.58 -6.27 -11.65
N GLY A 140 4.71 -5.65 -11.28
CA GLY A 140 5.80 -6.32 -10.58
C GLY A 140 5.39 -6.80 -9.18
N HIS A 141 4.58 -6.01 -8.46
CA HIS A 141 4.02 -6.43 -7.18
C HIS A 141 3.12 -7.67 -7.31
N ILE A 142 2.23 -7.69 -8.30
CA ILE A 142 1.34 -8.84 -8.55
C ILE A 142 2.14 -10.10 -8.88
N ARG A 143 3.21 -9.99 -9.66
CA ARG A 143 4.07 -11.15 -10.00
C ARG A 143 4.69 -11.77 -8.75
N ALA A 144 5.19 -10.96 -7.81
CA ALA A 144 5.67 -11.44 -6.52
C ALA A 144 4.54 -12.04 -5.66
N VAL A 145 3.43 -11.31 -5.52
CA VAL A 145 2.30 -11.71 -4.66
C VAL A 145 1.68 -13.03 -5.10
N ARG A 146 1.60 -13.28 -6.42
CA ARG A 146 1.08 -14.53 -6.99
C ARG A 146 1.82 -15.77 -6.51
N ARG A 147 3.06 -15.62 -6.04
CA ARG A 147 3.89 -16.70 -5.48
C ARG A 147 3.91 -16.72 -3.95
N SER A 148 3.07 -15.90 -3.32
CA SER A 148 2.95 -15.76 -1.87
C SER A 148 1.54 -16.14 -1.39
N THR A 149 1.37 -16.23 -0.08
CA THR A 149 0.05 -16.40 0.55
C THR A 149 -0.55 -15.08 1.05
N MET A 150 0.14 -13.95 0.85
CA MET A 150 -0.29 -12.66 1.36
C MET A 150 -1.31 -12.01 0.42
N ALA A 151 -2.35 -11.40 0.99
CA ALA A 151 -3.31 -10.62 0.24
C ALA A 151 -2.75 -9.21 -0.08
N PRO A 152 -2.80 -8.74 -1.34
CA PRO A 152 -2.15 -7.49 -1.70
C PRO A 152 -3.05 -6.28 -1.46
N ILE A 153 -2.47 -5.23 -0.90
CA ILE A 153 -3.01 -3.87 -0.95
C ILE A 153 -2.19 -3.11 -1.99
N LEU A 154 -2.74 -2.93 -3.18
CA LEU A 154 -2.02 -2.44 -4.37
C LEU A 154 -2.13 -0.93 -4.56
N ALA A 155 -3.21 -0.33 -4.07
CA ALA A 155 -3.32 1.13 -4.00
C ALA A 155 -2.99 1.55 -2.57
N GLN A 156 -1.75 1.91 -2.30
CA GLN A 156 -1.33 2.42 -1.00
C GLN A 156 -0.41 3.62 -1.17
N GLN A 157 -0.82 4.75 -0.60
CA GLN A 157 0.01 5.93 -0.52
C GLN A 157 -0.46 6.83 0.62
N SER A 158 0.47 7.48 1.31
CA SER A 158 0.12 8.49 2.32
C SER A 158 -0.17 9.85 1.68
N MET A 159 -0.97 10.68 2.36
CA MET A 159 -1.24 12.07 1.89
C MET A 159 0.05 12.89 1.75
N ARG A 160 1.06 12.62 2.59
CA ARG A 160 2.41 13.19 2.49
C ARG A 160 3.11 12.80 1.18
N GLU A 161 3.00 11.54 0.78
CA GLU A 161 3.56 11.06 -0.49
C GLU A 161 2.77 11.62 -1.68
N ASN A 162 1.44 11.69 -1.61
CA ASN A 162 0.61 12.36 -2.63
C ASN A 162 1.05 13.79 -2.90
N ALA A 163 1.24 14.58 -1.84
CA ALA A 163 1.73 15.95 -1.96
C ALA A 163 3.12 16.04 -2.61
N ARG A 164 4.03 15.10 -2.29
CA ARG A 164 5.41 15.08 -2.81
C ARG A 164 5.51 14.61 -4.25
N THR A 165 4.65 13.68 -4.66
CA THR A 165 4.63 13.19 -6.04
C THR A 165 3.70 14.01 -6.93
N GLY A 166 2.94 14.96 -6.37
CA GLY A 166 1.89 15.68 -7.10
C GLY A 166 0.75 14.77 -7.59
N ARG A 167 0.53 13.63 -6.93
CA ARG A 167 -0.48 12.63 -7.33
C ARG A 167 -1.69 12.71 -6.42
N THR A 168 -2.89 12.55 -6.96
CA THR A 168 -4.14 12.48 -6.19
C THR A 168 -4.45 11.05 -5.75
N PRO A 169 -5.26 10.85 -4.70
CA PRO A 169 -5.73 9.51 -4.31
C PRO A 169 -6.44 8.75 -5.44
N GLN A 170 -7.16 9.45 -6.33
CA GLN A 170 -7.80 8.85 -7.51
C GLN A 170 -6.78 8.30 -8.52
N GLN A 171 -5.68 9.03 -8.76
CA GLN A 171 -4.62 8.55 -9.66
C GLN A 171 -3.97 7.27 -9.13
N VAL A 172 -3.72 7.20 -7.81
CA VAL A 172 -3.18 5.99 -7.16
C VAL A 172 -4.11 4.79 -7.37
N MET A 173 -5.43 4.99 -7.21
CA MET A 173 -6.43 3.94 -7.43
C MET A 173 -6.50 3.48 -8.90
N ASP A 174 -6.51 4.43 -9.83
CA ASP A 174 -6.59 4.13 -11.27
C ASP A 174 -5.34 3.41 -11.77
N GLU A 175 -4.14 3.86 -11.36
CA GLU A 175 -2.87 3.26 -11.76
C GLU A 175 -2.71 1.83 -11.19
N ALA A 176 -3.12 1.61 -9.93
CA ALA A 176 -3.16 0.26 -9.36
C ALA A 176 -4.15 -0.64 -10.13
N MET A 177 -5.35 -0.13 -10.44
CA MET A 177 -6.34 -0.88 -11.20
C MET A 177 -5.82 -1.29 -12.59
N TRP A 178 -5.14 -0.39 -13.32
CA TRP A 178 -4.56 -0.73 -14.62
C TRP A 178 -3.49 -1.82 -14.51
N GLY A 179 -2.70 -1.84 -13.43
CA GLY A 179 -1.77 -2.94 -13.15
C GLY A 179 -2.47 -4.26 -12.82
N VAL A 180 -3.56 -4.21 -12.05
CA VAL A 180 -4.42 -5.38 -11.78
C VAL A 180 -4.99 -5.96 -13.08
N PHE A 181 -5.48 -5.09 -13.96
CA PHE A 181 -6.00 -5.48 -15.27
C PHE A 181 -4.90 -6.07 -16.15
N GLN A 182 -3.73 -5.41 -16.23
CA GLN A 182 -2.58 -5.86 -17.02
C GLN A 182 -2.16 -7.30 -16.70
N GLU A 183 -2.07 -7.63 -15.42
CA GLU A 183 -1.62 -8.94 -14.95
C GLU A 183 -2.77 -9.94 -14.75
N GLY A 184 -4.02 -9.55 -15.04
CA GLY A 184 -5.19 -10.39 -14.90
C GLY A 184 -5.40 -10.91 -13.47
N TRP A 185 -5.09 -10.10 -12.46
CA TRP A 185 -5.23 -10.49 -11.05
C TRP A 185 -6.69 -10.46 -10.63
N ARG A 186 -7.23 -11.60 -10.18
CA ARG A 186 -8.67 -11.74 -9.85
C ARG A 186 -8.97 -12.20 -8.42
N ASP A 187 -7.94 -12.41 -7.60
CA ASP A 187 -8.09 -12.92 -6.22
C ASP A 187 -8.46 -11.81 -5.21
N GLY A 188 -8.70 -10.60 -5.72
CA GLY A 188 -9.01 -9.40 -4.95
C GLY A 188 -7.78 -8.65 -4.45
N PHE A 189 -7.93 -7.35 -4.25
CA PHE A 189 -6.89 -6.49 -3.71
C PHE A 189 -7.52 -5.38 -2.83
N GLY A 190 -6.74 -4.88 -1.87
CA GLY A 190 -7.13 -3.76 -1.01
C GLY A 190 -6.60 -2.42 -1.51
N ALA A 191 -7.16 -1.35 -0.96
CA ALA A 191 -6.69 0.02 -1.18
C ALA A 191 -6.62 0.78 0.16
N ASP A 192 -5.40 1.14 0.58
CA ASP A 192 -5.09 1.77 1.87
C ASP A 192 -4.76 3.25 1.73
N ALA A 193 -5.61 4.07 2.34
CA ALA A 193 -5.39 5.49 2.54
C ALA A 193 -4.50 5.65 3.77
N ASP A 194 -3.20 5.77 3.52
CA ASP A 194 -2.18 5.60 4.56
C ASP A 194 -1.93 6.90 5.33
N HIS A 195 -1.64 6.80 6.63
CA HIS A 195 -1.34 7.93 7.53
C HIS A 195 -2.32 9.13 7.44
N LEU A 196 -3.64 8.87 7.49
CA LEU A 196 -4.66 9.91 7.53
C LEU A 196 -4.68 10.64 8.88
N LYS A 197 -4.71 11.98 8.81
CA LYS A 197 -4.72 12.87 9.99
C LYS A 197 -5.99 13.73 10.09
N THR A 198 -6.75 13.85 9.01
CA THR A 198 -7.91 14.74 8.94
C THR A 198 -9.13 14.07 8.32
N THR A 199 -10.32 14.50 8.72
CA THR A 199 -11.58 14.03 8.15
C THR A 199 -11.74 14.45 6.68
N HIS A 200 -11.13 15.56 6.28
CA HIS A 200 -11.12 15.99 4.89
C HIS A 200 -10.38 14.99 3.98
N ASP A 201 -9.24 14.46 4.44
CA ASP A 201 -8.50 13.45 3.68
C ASP A 201 -9.28 12.14 3.60
N ILE A 202 -10.04 11.79 4.65
CA ILE A 202 -11.00 10.67 4.60
C ILE A 202 -11.98 10.89 3.46
N ASP A 203 -12.63 12.04 3.36
CA ASP A 203 -13.65 12.30 2.33
C ASP A 203 -13.10 12.13 0.91
N ILE A 204 -11.89 12.64 0.66
CA ILE A 204 -11.20 12.47 -0.62
C ILE A 204 -10.95 10.99 -0.93
N CYS A 205 -10.46 10.23 0.05
CA CYS A 205 -10.14 8.81 -0.13
C CYS A 205 -11.40 7.94 -0.25
N VAL A 206 -12.46 8.26 0.48
CA VAL A 206 -13.77 7.61 0.32
C VAL A 206 -14.30 7.83 -1.09
N ALA A 207 -14.25 9.07 -1.61
CA ALA A 207 -14.67 9.39 -2.96
C ALA A 207 -13.85 8.65 -4.04
N ALA A 208 -12.55 8.43 -3.80
CA ALA A 208 -11.68 7.68 -4.70
C ALA A 208 -11.87 6.15 -4.62
N GLY A 209 -12.65 5.64 -3.66
CA GLY A 209 -12.98 4.21 -3.54
C GLY A 209 -12.04 3.41 -2.63
N TYR A 210 -11.32 4.05 -1.71
CA TYR A 210 -10.48 3.35 -0.74
C TYR A 210 -11.31 2.45 0.19
N THR A 211 -10.68 1.37 0.64
CA THR A 211 -11.32 0.30 1.43
C THR A 211 -10.65 0.07 2.78
N PHE A 212 -9.42 0.54 2.95
CA PHE A 212 -8.64 0.49 4.17
C PHE A 212 -8.20 1.92 4.51
N PHE A 213 -8.34 2.32 5.77
CA PHE A 213 -8.05 3.65 6.25
C PHE A 213 -7.12 3.58 7.45
N THR A 214 -5.90 4.07 7.30
CA THR A 214 -4.90 4.08 8.37
C THR A 214 -4.91 5.43 9.05
N ILE A 215 -5.41 5.47 10.28
CA ILE A 215 -5.46 6.70 11.09
C ILE A 215 -4.13 6.87 11.83
N ASP A 216 -3.51 8.03 11.63
CA ASP A 216 -2.30 8.44 12.34
C ASP A 216 -2.65 9.56 13.35
N PRO A 217 -2.93 9.19 14.61
CA PRO A 217 -3.17 10.15 15.68
C PRO A 217 -1.86 10.64 16.34
N GLY A 218 -0.69 10.48 15.71
CA GLY A 218 0.62 10.75 16.32
C GLY A 218 0.76 12.16 16.91
N GLU A 219 0.17 13.18 16.26
CA GLU A 219 0.16 14.57 16.75
C GLU A 219 -0.60 14.75 18.09
N TYR A 220 -1.46 13.79 18.43
CA TYR A 220 -2.23 13.76 19.66
C TYR A 220 -1.62 12.87 20.75
N VAL A 221 -0.43 12.29 20.49
CA VAL A 221 0.32 11.53 21.49
C VAL A 221 1.17 12.50 22.32
N ASP A 222 0.93 12.57 23.62
CA ASP A 222 1.70 13.43 24.52
C ASP A 222 2.99 12.73 24.98
N ASN A 223 4.06 12.87 24.18
CA ASN A 223 5.35 12.26 24.48
C ASN A 223 5.94 12.72 25.83
N SER A 224 5.59 13.92 26.32
CA SER A 224 6.08 14.41 27.61
C SER A 224 5.54 13.59 28.79
N ALA A 225 4.39 12.92 28.64
CA ALA A 225 3.85 12.03 29.67
C ALA A 225 4.72 10.79 29.90
N ASN A 226 5.55 10.40 28.92
CA ASN A 226 6.33 9.16 28.97
C ASN A 226 7.26 9.09 30.21
N THR A 227 7.85 10.21 30.59
CA THR A 227 8.77 10.32 31.74
C THR A 227 8.26 11.26 32.83
N ALA A 228 7.05 11.81 32.69
CA ALA A 228 6.49 12.74 33.66
C ALA A 228 6.28 12.08 35.03
N PRO A 229 6.51 12.81 36.13
CA PRO A 229 6.14 12.37 37.47
C PRO A 229 4.62 12.28 37.62
N VAL A 230 4.14 11.45 38.55
CA VAL A 230 2.70 11.19 38.76
C VAL A 230 1.90 12.49 38.99
N SER A 231 2.46 13.46 39.70
CA SER A 231 1.84 14.76 39.95
C SER A 231 1.55 15.56 38.67
N GLU A 232 2.32 15.35 37.60
CA GLU A 232 2.15 16.02 36.30
C GLU A 232 1.23 15.23 35.36
N LEU A 233 1.01 13.94 35.61
CA LEU A 233 0.07 13.13 34.82
C LEU A 233 -1.37 13.54 35.10
N GLN A 234 -1.70 13.85 36.35
CA GLN A 234 -3.07 14.13 36.76
C GLN A 234 -3.71 15.33 36.00
N PRO A 235 -3.06 16.51 35.90
CA PRO A 235 -3.61 17.61 35.10
C PRO A 235 -3.77 17.27 33.61
N LYS A 236 -2.88 16.45 33.04
CA LYS A 236 -2.98 15.98 31.64
C LYS A 236 -4.21 15.11 31.44
N ILE A 237 -4.48 14.20 32.38
CA ILE A 237 -5.64 13.31 32.40
C ILE A 237 -6.94 14.11 32.55
N GLU A 238 -6.99 15.07 33.48
CA GLU A 238 -8.16 15.93 33.69
C GLU A 238 -8.51 16.75 32.44
N ALA A 239 -7.49 17.18 31.68
CA ALA A 239 -7.66 17.94 30.45
C ALA A 239 -8.06 17.10 29.21
N LEU A 240 -8.18 15.77 29.34
CA LEU A 240 -8.57 14.90 28.22
C LEU A 240 -10.01 15.20 27.76
N PRO A 241 -10.33 14.95 26.47
CA PRO A 241 -11.67 15.14 25.94
C PRO A 241 -12.62 14.01 26.39
N TRP A 242 -12.95 13.99 27.69
CA TRP A 242 -13.76 12.95 28.32
C TRP A 242 -15.16 12.78 27.71
N HIS A 243 -15.71 13.83 27.10
CA HIS A 243 -16.95 13.75 26.34
C HIS A 243 -16.84 12.89 25.06
N ILE A 244 -15.69 12.86 24.38
CA ILE A 244 -15.45 11.97 23.23
C ILE A 244 -15.13 10.56 23.72
N LEU A 245 -14.33 10.49 24.78
CA LEU A 245 -13.97 9.25 25.45
C LEU A 245 -15.15 8.63 26.20
N ASP A 246 -16.32 9.26 26.33
CA ASP A 246 -17.52 8.67 26.97
C ASP A 246 -17.21 7.92 28.29
N SER A 247 -16.42 8.56 29.16
CA SER A 247 -15.99 8.03 30.46
C SER A 247 -15.40 9.16 31.31
N ASP A 248 -14.77 8.82 32.42
CA ASP A 248 -14.06 9.73 33.32
C ASP A 248 -12.77 9.06 33.88
N PRO A 249 -11.89 9.83 34.56
CA PRO A 249 -10.65 9.29 35.12
C PRO A 249 -10.87 8.14 36.11
N GLU A 250 -11.87 8.25 37.01
CA GLU A 250 -12.11 7.26 38.07
C GLU A 250 -12.60 5.94 37.47
N ASP A 251 -13.47 6.04 36.47
CA ASP A 251 -14.03 4.89 35.78
C ASP A 251 -12.95 4.16 34.94
N THR A 252 -12.05 4.91 34.31
CA THR A 252 -10.87 4.35 33.63
C THR A 252 -9.97 3.58 34.60
N GLN A 253 -9.68 4.16 35.77
CA GLN A 253 -8.92 3.48 36.82
C GLN A 253 -9.63 2.21 37.30
N ARG A 254 -10.92 2.30 37.61
CA ARG A 254 -11.73 1.17 38.07
C ARG A 254 -11.73 0.00 37.09
N ARG A 255 -11.68 0.26 35.78
CA ARG A 255 -11.65 -0.79 34.75
C ARG A 255 -10.30 -1.46 34.57
N LEU A 256 -9.19 -0.73 34.67
CA LEU A 256 -7.88 -1.22 34.22
C LEU A 256 -6.81 -1.28 35.32
N ALA A 257 -6.88 -0.45 36.35
CA ALA A 257 -5.83 -0.38 37.37
C ALA A 257 -5.84 -1.60 38.30
N ASP A 258 -4.66 -2.14 38.57
CA ASP A 258 -4.38 -3.22 39.52
C ASP A 258 -5.22 -4.50 39.30
N ARG A 259 -5.77 -4.66 38.10
CA ARG A 259 -6.52 -5.86 37.69
C ARG A 259 -5.61 -6.80 36.91
N SER A 260 -5.82 -8.10 37.10
CA SER A 260 -5.21 -9.13 36.26
C SER A 260 -5.95 -9.20 34.92
N ILE A 261 -5.24 -8.92 33.83
CA ILE A 261 -5.72 -9.01 32.46
C ILE A 261 -5.17 -10.29 31.87
N ASP A 262 -6.07 -11.20 31.49
CA ASP A 262 -5.69 -12.46 30.84
C ASP A 262 -5.34 -12.22 29.37
N LEU A 263 -4.11 -12.53 28.98
CA LEU A 263 -3.60 -12.45 27.61
C LEU A 263 -3.34 -13.86 27.02
N GLY A 264 -3.95 -14.89 27.62
CA GLY A 264 -3.80 -16.29 27.26
C GLY A 264 -2.55 -16.90 27.90
N ASP A 265 -1.39 -16.68 27.29
CA ASP A 265 -0.15 -17.34 27.73
C ASP A 265 0.43 -16.73 29.03
N PHE A 266 0.02 -15.51 29.37
CA PHE A 266 0.41 -14.81 30.58
C PHE A 266 -0.69 -13.83 31.01
N SER A 267 -0.61 -13.35 32.25
CA SER A 267 -1.45 -12.25 32.73
C SER A 267 -0.64 -10.97 32.88
N LEU A 268 -1.28 -9.83 32.63
CA LEU A 268 -0.71 -8.50 32.85
C LEU A 268 -1.48 -7.79 33.96
N THR A 269 -0.78 -7.22 34.93
CA THR A 269 -1.36 -6.27 35.88
C THR A 269 -0.82 -4.89 35.57
N ILE A 270 -1.70 -3.95 35.27
CA ILE A 270 -1.32 -2.56 34.98
C ILE A 270 -1.43 -1.75 36.28
N GLY A 271 -0.29 -1.27 36.79
CA GLY A 271 -0.29 -0.45 38.00
C GLY A 271 -0.94 0.92 37.77
N GLN A 272 -1.42 1.56 38.83
CA GLN A 272 -2.05 2.90 38.74
C GLN A 272 -1.19 3.94 38.01
N THR A 273 0.12 3.96 38.28
CA THR A 273 1.04 4.90 37.62
C THR A 273 1.25 4.58 36.14
N GLU A 274 1.30 3.30 35.77
CA GLU A 274 1.41 2.89 34.35
C GLU A 274 0.13 3.23 33.59
N LEU A 275 -1.04 3.00 34.19
CA LEU A 275 -2.32 3.37 33.60
C LEU A 275 -2.44 4.89 33.45
N ALA A 276 -2.14 5.66 34.49
CA ALA A 276 -2.17 7.12 34.43
C ALA A 276 -1.28 7.66 33.31
N ARG A 277 -0.09 7.08 33.13
CA ARG A 277 0.83 7.43 32.05
C ARG A 277 0.26 7.09 30.68
N ALA A 278 -0.27 5.88 30.50
CA ALA A 278 -0.89 5.46 29.25
C ALA A 278 -2.09 6.35 28.89
N THR A 279 -2.94 6.67 29.87
CA THR A 279 -4.11 7.56 29.72
C THR A 279 -3.68 8.98 29.36
N ALA A 280 -2.71 9.57 30.06
CA ALA A 280 -2.21 10.91 29.76
C ALA A 280 -1.58 10.98 28.36
N LYS A 281 -0.80 9.96 27.99
CA LYS A 281 -0.06 9.91 26.72
C LYS A 281 -0.96 9.67 25.51
N TYR A 282 -1.92 8.75 25.60
CA TYR A 282 -2.71 8.28 24.46
C TYR A 282 -4.19 8.69 24.48
N GLY A 283 -4.71 9.27 25.57
CA GLY A 283 -6.14 9.58 25.67
C GLY A 283 -6.64 10.52 24.55
N ARG A 284 -5.84 11.51 24.15
CA ARG A 284 -6.17 12.38 23.00
C ARG A 284 -6.07 11.63 21.67
N ALA A 285 -5.09 10.75 21.51
CA ALA A 285 -4.92 9.93 20.32
C ALA A 285 -6.09 8.96 20.10
N VAL A 286 -6.57 8.32 21.18
CA VAL A 286 -7.78 7.48 21.16
C VAL A 286 -9.01 8.32 20.78
N ALA A 287 -9.19 9.48 21.42
CA ALA A 287 -10.31 10.36 21.11
C ALA A 287 -10.31 10.82 19.64
N HIS A 288 -9.15 11.20 19.10
CA HIS A 288 -9.02 11.57 17.69
C HIS A 288 -9.36 10.39 16.77
N THR A 289 -8.84 9.20 17.07
CA THR A 289 -9.14 7.98 16.29
C THR A 289 -10.64 7.67 16.28
N VAL A 290 -11.33 7.84 17.41
CA VAL A 290 -12.77 7.64 17.54
C VAL A 290 -13.55 8.66 16.70
N SER A 291 -13.14 9.93 16.72
CA SER A 291 -13.74 10.97 15.85
C SER A 291 -13.55 10.65 14.36
N MET A 292 -12.34 10.25 13.96
CA MET A 292 -12.03 9.85 12.58
C MET A 292 -12.84 8.62 12.15
N TYR A 293 -12.96 7.61 13.02
CA TYR A 293 -13.77 6.41 12.75
C TYR A 293 -15.26 6.74 12.59
N ARG A 294 -15.82 7.59 13.45
CA ARG A 294 -17.24 8.00 13.36
C ARG A 294 -17.51 8.75 12.05
N HIS A 295 -16.62 9.68 11.68
CA HIS A 295 -16.69 10.39 10.41
C HIS A 295 -16.58 9.43 9.21
N LEU A 296 -15.62 8.51 9.25
CA LEU A 296 -15.44 7.49 8.21
C LEU A 296 -16.68 6.60 8.06
N ALA A 297 -17.26 6.16 9.17
CA ALA A 297 -18.48 5.35 9.17
C ALA A 297 -19.66 6.10 8.55
N GLU A 298 -19.81 7.40 8.84
CA GLU A 298 -20.80 8.26 8.21
C GLU A 298 -20.54 8.42 6.70
N ALA A 299 -19.30 8.73 6.31
CA ALA A 299 -18.91 8.94 4.91
C ALA A 299 -19.05 7.66 4.05
N LYS A 300 -18.77 6.48 4.61
CA LYS A 300 -18.93 5.18 3.92
C LYS A 300 -20.37 4.69 3.90
N GLY A 301 -21.20 5.09 4.86
CA GLY A 301 -22.56 4.58 5.02
C GLY A 301 -22.56 3.05 5.15
N GLU A 302 -23.24 2.36 4.23
CA GLU A 302 -23.33 0.89 4.20
C GLU A 302 -22.12 0.21 3.51
N LEU A 303 -21.22 0.98 2.88
CA LEU A 303 -20.06 0.40 2.20
C LEU A 303 -19.05 -0.12 3.23
N PRO A 304 -18.56 -1.37 3.07
CA PRO A 304 -17.62 -1.92 4.03
C PRO A 304 -16.28 -1.19 3.94
N PHE A 305 -15.60 -1.11 5.08
CA PHE A 305 -14.27 -0.51 5.21
C PHE A 305 -13.49 -1.18 6.32
N GLU A 306 -12.18 -0.96 6.28
CA GLU A 306 -11.21 -1.40 7.26
C GLU A 306 -10.53 -0.19 7.88
N LEU A 307 -10.21 -0.30 9.16
CA LEU A 307 -9.46 0.72 9.87
C LEU A 307 -8.21 0.11 10.49
N GLU A 308 -7.14 0.87 10.43
CA GLU A 308 -5.93 0.68 11.23
C GLU A 308 -5.69 1.93 12.07
N MET A 309 -5.21 1.74 13.30
CA MET A 309 -4.62 2.82 14.08
C MET A 309 -3.09 2.66 14.08
N SER A 310 -2.37 3.71 13.70
CA SER A 310 -0.90 3.70 13.66
C SER A 310 -0.30 4.66 14.67
N VAL A 311 0.55 4.15 15.56
CA VAL A 311 1.36 4.94 16.51
C VAL A 311 2.85 4.63 16.37
N ASP A 312 3.26 4.11 15.22
CA ASP A 312 4.63 3.69 14.90
C ASP A 312 5.61 4.88 14.82
N GLU A 313 5.16 6.02 14.30
CA GLU A 313 5.95 7.25 14.15
C GLU A 313 6.05 8.08 15.46
N THR A 314 5.60 7.55 16.61
CA THR A 314 5.76 8.22 17.92
C THR A 314 7.22 8.27 18.38
N GLU A 315 7.57 9.10 19.37
CA GLU A 315 8.96 9.21 19.83
C GLU A 315 9.41 8.01 20.67
N THR A 316 8.47 7.39 21.37
CA THR A 316 8.75 6.42 22.44
C THR A 316 8.07 5.09 22.16
N ILE A 317 8.77 3.99 22.45
CA ILE A 317 8.28 2.62 22.25
C ILE A 317 6.92 2.46 22.93
N THR A 318 5.97 1.82 22.25
CA THR A 318 4.66 1.53 22.81
C THR A 318 4.79 0.39 23.82
N THR A 319 4.56 0.69 25.10
CA THR A 319 4.57 -0.33 26.15
C THR A 319 3.34 -1.23 26.07
N LEU A 320 3.37 -2.37 26.77
CA LEU A 320 2.23 -3.28 26.80
C LEU A 320 1.00 -2.67 27.49
N ALA A 321 1.20 -1.88 28.55
CA ALA A 321 0.13 -1.16 29.23
C ALA A 321 -0.53 -0.11 28.32
N GLU A 322 0.28 0.61 27.53
CA GLU A 322 -0.20 1.57 26.54
C GLU A 322 -0.99 0.86 25.42
N HIS A 323 -0.48 -0.25 24.90
CA HIS A 323 -1.18 -1.05 23.90
C HIS A 323 -2.54 -1.51 24.43
N VAL A 324 -2.60 -2.06 25.65
CA VAL A 324 -3.84 -2.49 26.30
C VAL A 324 -4.80 -1.32 26.51
N TYR A 325 -4.33 -0.17 27.00
CA TYR A 325 -5.17 1.02 27.18
C TYR A 325 -5.83 1.43 25.85
N ILE A 326 -5.04 1.54 24.78
CA ILE A 326 -5.54 1.93 23.45
C ILE A 326 -6.64 0.98 22.99
N VAL A 327 -6.37 -0.33 22.94
CA VAL A 327 -7.32 -1.29 22.35
C VAL A 327 -8.53 -1.56 23.25
N HIS A 328 -8.36 -1.45 24.57
CA HIS A 328 -9.48 -1.47 25.49
C HIS A 328 -10.45 -0.31 25.21
N GLU A 329 -9.93 0.92 25.10
CA GLU A 329 -10.77 2.09 24.90
C GLU A 329 -11.39 2.12 23.49
N LEU A 330 -10.64 1.74 22.44
CA LEU A 330 -11.21 1.59 21.09
C LEU A 330 -12.37 0.59 21.08
N LYS A 331 -12.20 -0.58 21.73
CA LYS A 331 -13.25 -1.60 21.82
C LYS A 331 -14.48 -1.08 22.55
N ARG A 332 -14.27 -0.43 23.69
CA ARG A 332 -15.35 0.14 24.52
C ARG A 332 -16.14 1.21 23.76
N LEU A 333 -15.44 2.02 22.95
CA LEU A 333 -16.03 3.10 22.15
C LEU A 333 -16.63 2.62 20.82
N GLY A 334 -16.66 1.29 20.58
CA GLY A 334 -17.31 0.70 19.41
C GLY A 334 -16.55 0.87 18.09
N VAL A 335 -15.26 1.19 18.15
CA VAL A 335 -14.40 1.24 16.97
C VAL A 335 -14.21 -0.18 16.45
N LYS A 336 -14.32 -0.37 15.13
CA LYS A 336 -13.99 -1.62 14.45
C LYS A 336 -12.71 -1.40 13.65
N TRP A 337 -11.68 -2.17 13.94
CA TRP A 337 -10.39 -2.10 13.27
C TRP A 337 -9.89 -3.50 12.92
N VAL A 338 -9.07 -3.61 11.89
CA VAL A 338 -8.48 -4.88 11.44
C VAL A 338 -7.00 -5.00 11.78
N SER A 339 -6.35 -3.90 12.14
CA SER A 339 -4.94 -3.88 12.51
C SER A 339 -4.57 -2.68 13.39
N LEU A 340 -3.43 -2.79 14.06
CA LEU A 340 -2.80 -1.72 14.82
C LEU A 340 -1.29 -1.78 14.59
N ALA A 341 -0.65 -0.62 14.42
CA ALA A 341 0.80 -0.49 14.29
C ALA A 341 1.40 0.19 15.53
N PRO A 342 1.91 -0.55 16.52
CA PRO A 342 2.66 0.01 17.63
C PRO A 342 4.04 0.52 17.17
N ARG A 343 4.66 1.38 17.98
CA ARG A 343 6.10 1.60 17.90
C ARG A 343 6.84 0.48 18.63
N TYR A 344 7.40 -0.47 17.87
CA TYR A 344 8.15 -1.60 18.42
C TYR A 344 9.51 -1.19 19.00
N VAL A 345 10.12 -2.12 19.74
CA VAL A 345 11.51 -2.00 20.23
C VAL A 345 12.51 -2.01 19.07
N GLY A 346 13.63 -1.30 19.22
CA GLY A 346 14.63 -1.08 18.17
C GLY A 346 14.22 0.01 17.18
N GLU A 347 14.91 0.08 16.03
CA GLU A 347 14.71 1.13 15.03
C GLU A 347 14.27 0.55 13.69
N PHE A 348 13.27 1.20 13.08
CA PHE A 348 12.69 0.84 11.79
C PHE A 348 12.97 1.95 10.76
N GLU A 349 14.25 2.22 10.52
CA GLU A 349 14.67 3.26 9.58
C GLU A 349 14.31 2.91 8.12
N LYS A 350 14.15 3.93 7.27
CA LYS A 350 13.61 3.75 5.91
C LYS A 350 14.66 3.18 4.96
N GLY A 351 14.36 2.07 4.28
CA GLY A 351 15.19 1.50 3.21
C GLY A 351 16.32 0.58 3.69
N VAL A 352 16.38 0.25 4.98
CA VAL A 352 17.41 -0.59 5.60
C VAL A 352 16.79 -1.65 6.52
N ASP A 353 17.59 -2.64 6.93
CA ASP A 353 17.14 -3.68 7.87
C ASP A 353 16.92 -3.13 9.29
N TYR A 354 16.27 -3.93 10.13
CA TYR A 354 16.03 -3.64 11.53
C TYR A 354 17.34 -3.43 12.29
N LYS A 355 17.37 -2.42 13.18
CA LYS A 355 18.51 -2.15 14.08
C LYS A 355 18.05 -2.37 15.52
N GLY A 356 18.57 -3.40 16.16
CA GLY A 356 18.26 -3.75 17.54
C GLY A 356 18.53 -5.22 17.86
N ASP A 357 18.14 -5.64 19.07
CA ASP A 357 18.24 -7.03 19.50
C ASP A 357 17.02 -7.85 18.99
N LEU A 358 17.28 -8.85 18.15
CA LEU A 358 16.25 -9.71 17.56
C LEU A 358 15.48 -10.54 18.60
N ALA A 359 16.14 -10.96 19.68
CA ALA A 359 15.49 -11.70 20.76
C ALA A 359 14.60 -10.79 21.60
N GLU A 360 15.02 -9.54 21.83
CA GLU A 360 14.18 -8.52 22.46
C GLU A 360 12.96 -8.19 21.59
N PHE A 361 13.15 -8.02 20.28
CA PHE A 361 12.06 -7.82 19.33
C PHE A 361 11.07 -8.99 19.35
N GLU A 362 11.54 -10.23 19.23
CA GLU A 362 10.67 -11.42 19.25
C GLU A 362 9.84 -11.49 20.54
N LYS A 363 10.49 -11.30 21.69
CA LYS A 363 9.82 -11.31 22.99
C LYS A 363 8.78 -10.20 23.09
N SER A 364 9.11 -8.98 22.64
CA SER A 364 8.19 -7.84 22.68
C SER A 364 7.02 -8.05 21.72
N PHE A 365 7.29 -8.43 20.46
CA PHE A 365 6.31 -8.67 19.42
C PHE A 365 5.31 -9.76 19.82
N ALA A 366 5.78 -10.87 20.42
CA ALA A 366 4.90 -11.92 20.96
C ALA A 366 3.96 -11.41 22.06
N ARG A 367 4.41 -10.50 22.92
CA ARG A 367 3.57 -9.89 23.96
C ARG A 367 2.53 -8.94 23.36
N HIS A 368 2.90 -8.12 22.38
CA HIS A 368 1.92 -7.31 21.65
C HIS A 368 0.91 -8.19 20.90
N PHE A 369 1.34 -9.32 20.35
CA PHE A 369 0.45 -10.25 19.66
C PHE A 369 -0.53 -10.93 20.63
N ALA A 370 -0.12 -11.23 21.86
CA ALA A 370 -1.02 -11.72 22.90
C ALA A 370 -2.15 -10.71 23.21
N VAL A 371 -1.84 -9.41 23.25
CA VAL A 371 -2.85 -8.34 23.37
C VAL A 371 -3.77 -8.31 22.14
N ALA A 372 -3.22 -8.51 20.94
CA ALA A 372 -4.01 -8.59 19.71
C ALA A 372 -5.01 -9.73 19.69
N LYS A 373 -4.62 -10.91 20.19
CA LYS A 373 -5.54 -12.05 20.36
C LYS A 373 -6.60 -11.78 21.43
N ALA A 374 -6.21 -11.23 22.58
CA ALA A 374 -7.11 -11.05 23.73
C ALA A 374 -8.19 -9.98 23.48
N TYR A 375 -7.82 -8.86 22.84
CA TYR A 375 -8.76 -7.76 22.57
C TYR A 375 -9.40 -7.83 21.19
N GLY A 376 -8.78 -8.55 20.25
CA GLY A 376 -9.22 -8.68 18.86
C GLY A 376 -10.08 -9.92 18.57
N PRO A 377 -9.79 -10.66 17.48
CA PRO A 377 -8.52 -10.65 16.74
C PRO A 377 -8.37 -9.44 15.79
N TYR A 378 -7.15 -8.87 15.76
CA TYR A 378 -6.67 -7.91 14.76
C TYR A 378 -5.21 -8.22 14.41
N LYS A 379 -4.73 -7.71 13.27
CA LYS A 379 -3.36 -7.91 12.80
C LYS A 379 -2.40 -6.97 13.50
N LEU A 380 -1.18 -7.43 13.78
CA LEU A 380 -0.07 -6.53 14.05
C LEU A 380 0.49 -6.01 12.74
N SER A 381 0.57 -4.68 12.61
CA SER A 381 1.07 -4.03 11.41
C SER A 381 2.53 -3.63 11.58
N LEU A 382 3.34 -3.87 10.54
CA LEU A 382 4.75 -3.52 10.45
C LEU A 382 4.88 -2.33 9.48
N HIS A 383 4.81 -1.14 10.03
CA HIS A 383 5.12 0.10 9.32
C HIS A 383 6.63 0.26 9.11
N SER A 384 7.00 1.08 8.12
CA SER A 384 8.39 1.15 7.63
C SER A 384 8.95 -0.25 7.34
N GLY A 385 8.06 -1.14 6.94
CA GLY A 385 8.27 -2.57 6.93
C GLY A 385 9.21 -3.02 5.82
N SER A 386 9.42 -2.20 4.79
CA SER A 386 10.40 -2.47 3.73
C SER A 386 11.80 -2.77 4.29
N ASP A 387 12.44 -3.77 3.70
CA ASP A 387 13.83 -4.20 3.91
C ASP A 387 14.18 -4.72 5.30
N LYS A 388 13.18 -4.92 6.18
CA LYS A 388 13.35 -5.47 7.54
C LYS A 388 13.51 -7.01 7.53
N PHE A 389 14.38 -7.51 6.65
CA PHE A 389 14.52 -8.94 6.36
C PHE A 389 14.78 -9.79 7.60
N SER A 390 15.54 -9.28 8.57
CA SER A 390 15.88 -10.01 9.80
C SER A 390 14.68 -10.31 10.70
N ILE A 391 13.61 -9.49 10.68
CA ILE A 391 12.44 -9.65 11.55
C ILE A 391 11.24 -10.34 10.88
N TYR A 392 11.21 -10.47 9.55
CA TYR A 392 10.08 -11.14 8.88
C TYR A 392 9.89 -12.60 9.32
N PRO A 393 10.93 -13.44 9.47
CA PRO A 393 10.76 -14.80 9.98
C PRO A 393 10.23 -14.85 11.41
N ILE A 394 10.52 -13.83 12.23
CA ILE A 394 9.98 -13.68 13.58
C ILE A 394 8.50 -13.34 13.50
N ALA A 395 8.13 -12.30 12.74
CA ALA A 395 6.74 -11.88 12.58
C ALA A 395 5.85 -13.01 12.02
N ALA A 396 6.33 -13.71 10.98
CA ALA A 396 5.64 -14.86 10.40
C ALA A 396 5.41 -15.99 11.41
N ARG A 397 6.43 -16.34 12.20
CA ARG A 397 6.34 -17.39 13.24
C ARG A 397 5.40 -17.01 14.39
N VAL A 398 5.49 -15.76 14.86
CA VAL A 398 4.80 -15.32 16.07
C VAL A 398 3.33 -15.00 15.81
N ALA A 399 3.04 -14.24 14.75
CA ALA A 399 1.69 -13.74 14.48
C ALA A 399 0.97 -14.50 13.35
N GLY A 400 1.67 -15.34 12.60
CA GLY A 400 1.07 -16.20 11.56
C GLY A 400 0.26 -15.40 10.56
N GLU A 401 -1.04 -15.68 10.48
CA GLU A 401 -1.97 -14.99 9.57
C GLU A 401 -2.32 -13.56 10.00
N LEU A 402 -2.05 -13.18 11.24
CA LEU A 402 -2.45 -11.89 11.80
C LEU A 402 -1.33 -10.85 11.70
N VAL A 403 -0.77 -10.70 10.50
CA VAL A 403 0.27 -9.71 10.17
C VAL A 403 -0.15 -8.86 8.99
N HIS A 404 0.12 -7.56 9.08
CA HIS A 404 0.13 -6.65 7.95
C HIS A 404 1.55 -6.09 7.75
N LEU A 405 2.13 -6.22 6.55
CA LEU A 405 3.43 -5.65 6.21
C LEU A 405 3.22 -4.43 5.29
N LYS A 406 3.70 -3.24 5.66
CA LYS A 406 3.64 -2.06 4.78
C LYS A 406 4.98 -1.76 4.12
N THR A 407 4.96 -1.71 2.79
CA THR A 407 6.08 -1.26 1.95
C THR A 407 5.64 -0.08 1.09
N ALA A 408 6.58 0.77 0.68
CA ALA A 408 6.31 1.83 -0.30
C ALA A 408 7.59 2.29 -1.00
N GLY A 409 8.49 2.94 -0.27
CA GLY A 409 9.68 3.55 -0.86
C GLY A 409 10.67 2.56 -1.49
N THR A 410 10.64 1.27 -1.10
CA THR A 410 11.49 0.27 -1.76
C THR A 410 11.12 0.03 -3.23
N SER A 411 9.84 0.22 -3.61
CA SER A 411 9.44 0.18 -5.02
C SER A 411 10.18 1.26 -5.84
N TYR A 412 10.30 2.46 -5.27
CA TYR A 412 11.09 3.55 -5.88
C TYR A 412 12.59 3.24 -5.94
N LEU A 413 13.15 2.59 -4.91
CA LEU A 413 14.56 2.18 -4.92
C LEU A 413 14.84 1.13 -6.01
N GLU A 414 13.93 0.20 -6.26
CA GLU A 414 14.06 -0.76 -7.35
C GLU A 414 13.84 -0.11 -8.73
N ALA A 415 13.07 0.98 -8.82
CA ALA A 415 13.01 1.80 -10.03
C ALA A 415 14.35 2.49 -10.33
N LEU A 416 15.01 3.02 -9.29
CA LEU A 416 16.37 3.53 -9.41
C LEU A 416 17.36 2.42 -9.78
N ARG A 417 17.17 1.19 -9.31
CA ARG A 417 17.98 0.03 -9.71
C ARG A 417 17.83 -0.26 -11.19
N ALA A 418 16.61 -0.16 -11.73
CA ALA A 418 16.36 -0.31 -13.16
C ALA A 418 17.03 0.82 -13.95
N ILE A 419 16.92 2.06 -13.49
CA ILE A 419 17.58 3.22 -14.12
C ILE A 419 19.10 3.09 -14.08
N ALA A 420 19.70 2.58 -13.00
CA ALA A 420 21.14 2.34 -12.95
C ALA A 420 21.64 1.37 -14.05
N VAL A 421 20.79 0.42 -14.48
CA VAL A 421 21.09 -0.52 -15.57
C VAL A 421 20.79 0.09 -16.94
N LEU A 422 19.65 0.76 -17.08
CA LEU A 422 19.11 1.20 -18.38
C LEU A 422 19.60 2.58 -18.80
N ASN A 423 19.86 3.46 -17.84
CA ASN A 423 20.31 4.82 -18.03
C ASN A 423 21.32 5.22 -16.92
N PRO A 424 22.55 4.67 -16.97
CA PRO A 424 23.60 4.91 -15.97
C PRO A 424 23.91 6.39 -15.74
N ALA A 425 23.89 7.20 -16.81
CA ALA A 425 24.15 8.63 -16.73
C ALA A 425 23.09 9.35 -15.87
N LEU A 426 21.81 9.11 -16.14
CA LEU A 426 20.71 9.66 -15.34
C LEU A 426 20.81 9.20 -13.87
N PHE A 427 21.16 7.95 -13.61
CA PHE A 427 21.33 7.46 -12.23
C PHE A 427 22.41 8.25 -11.48
N ARG A 428 23.55 8.54 -12.10
CA ARG A 428 24.63 9.35 -11.50
C ARG A 428 24.16 10.77 -11.18
N GLU A 429 23.44 11.40 -12.11
CA GLU A 429 22.87 12.74 -11.90
C GLU A 429 21.88 12.76 -10.74
N ILE A 430 21.01 11.75 -10.66
CA ILE A 430 20.06 11.59 -9.55
C ILE A 430 20.80 11.43 -8.22
N VAL A 431 21.85 10.61 -8.15
CA VAL A 431 22.62 10.40 -6.93
C VAL A 431 23.30 11.68 -6.46
N ALA A 432 23.94 12.42 -7.38
CA ALA A 432 24.57 13.70 -7.07
C ALA A 432 23.54 14.69 -6.50
N PHE A 433 22.38 14.83 -7.16
CA PHE A 433 21.31 15.70 -6.71
C PHE A 433 20.70 15.25 -5.37
N ALA A 434 20.52 13.94 -5.17
CA ALA A 434 20.01 13.40 -3.91
C ALA A 434 20.93 13.75 -2.73
N LEU A 435 22.26 13.69 -2.92
CA LEU A 435 23.23 14.09 -1.89
C LEU A 435 23.09 15.57 -1.51
N GLU A 436 22.88 16.45 -2.50
CA GLU A 436 22.63 17.88 -2.26
C GLU A 436 21.33 18.13 -1.49
N ARG A 437 20.28 17.36 -1.80
CA ARG A 437 18.93 17.50 -1.21
C ARG A 437 18.77 16.84 0.14
N TYR A 438 19.61 15.84 0.47
CA TYR A 438 19.41 14.95 1.61
C TYR A 438 19.15 15.68 2.94
N HIS A 439 19.95 16.71 3.26
CA HIS A 439 19.79 17.46 4.51
C HIS A 439 18.43 18.15 4.63
N THR A 440 17.83 18.57 3.52
CA THR A 440 16.49 19.17 3.52
C THR A 440 15.41 18.09 3.57
N ASP A 441 15.53 17.07 2.71
CA ASP A 441 14.45 16.11 2.49
C ASP A 441 14.31 15.08 3.63
N ARG A 442 15.39 14.84 4.39
CA ARG A 442 15.34 13.96 5.57
C ARG A 442 14.53 14.51 6.74
N ALA A 443 14.18 15.80 6.75
CA ALA A 443 13.59 16.47 7.91
C ALA A 443 12.28 15.83 8.41
N THR A 444 11.57 15.09 7.55
CA THR A 444 10.33 14.40 7.89
C THR A 444 10.47 12.88 7.92
N TYR A 445 11.71 12.36 8.00
CA TYR A 445 11.99 10.94 8.00
C TYR A 445 12.96 10.57 9.11
N HIS A 446 12.70 9.43 9.74
CA HIS A 446 13.63 8.81 10.66
C HIS A 446 14.65 7.95 9.88
N VAL A 447 15.83 8.53 9.65
CA VAL A 447 16.97 7.94 8.92
C VAL A 447 18.28 8.39 9.59
N SER A 448 19.33 7.58 9.49
CA SER A 448 20.63 7.84 10.14
C SER A 448 21.80 8.01 9.16
N ALA A 449 21.53 8.05 7.86
CA ALA A 449 22.59 8.14 6.87
C ALA A 449 23.44 9.40 6.98
N GLU A 450 24.71 9.23 6.68
CA GLU A 450 25.74 10.26 6.64
C GLU A 450 26.15 10.46 5.19
N ALA A 451 25.83 11.61 4.60
CA ALA A 451 26.12 11.90 3.20
C ALA A 451 27.62 11.75 2.85
N SER A 452 28.51 12.04 3.82
CA SER A 452 29.96 11.88 3.68
C SER A 452 30.43 10.43 3.60
N LYS A 453 29.59 9.45 3.97
CA LYS A 453 29.89 8.01 3.88
C LYS A 453 29.31 7.36 2.63
N VAL A 454 28.50 8.08 1.85
CA VAL A 454 27.99 7.57 0.57
C VAL A 454 29.17 7.43 -0.40
N PRO A 455 29.36 6.26 -1.02
CA PRO A 455 30.45 6.08 -1.98
C PRO A 455 30.36 7.06 -3.15
N ASP A 456 31.48 7.66 -3.55
CA ASP A 456 31.55 8.44 -4.77
C ASP A 456 31.47 7.50 -5.98
N ILE A 457 30.28 7.43 -6.56
CA ILE A 457 30.01 6.58 -7.72
C ILE A 457 30.42 7.21 -9.04
N ALA A 458 30.85 8.48 -9.09
CA ALA A 458 31.00 9.25 -10.35
C ALA A 458 31.84 8.53 -11.42
N HIS A 459 32.84 7.75 -10.98
CA HIS A 459 33.75 7.01 -11.85
C HIS A 459 33.63 5.49 -11.74
N TRP A 460 32.61 4.97 -11.04
CA TRP A 460 32.35 3.52 -11.01
C TRP A 460 32.05 3.00 -12.42
N PRO A 461 32.42 1.75 -12.76
CA PRO A 461 31.88 1.10 -13.95
C PRO A 461 30.35 1.01 -13.90
N ASP A 462 29.68 1.16 -15.05
CA ASP A 462 28.21 1.17 -15.12
C ASP A 462 27.58 -0.12 -14.55
N ASP A 463 28.21 -1.27 -14.77
CA ASP A 463 27.75 -2.57 -14.25
C ASP A 463 27.84 -2.69 -12.71
N LYS A 464 28.48 -1.74 -12.03
CA LYS A 464 28.59 -1.68 -10.57
C LYS A 464 27.65 -0.67 -9.91
N LEU A 465 26.98 0.19 -10.66
CA LEU A 465 26.14 1.26 -10.11
C LEU A 465 25.02 0.75 -9.22
N THR A 466 24.42 -0.39 -9.57
CA THR A 466 23.35 -1.00 -8.76
C THR A 466 23.81 -1.35 -7.33
N GLY A 467 25.11 -1.51 -7.08
CA GLY A 467 25.65 -1.77 -5.75
C GLY A 467 25.46 -0.63 -4.76
N LEU A 468 25.28 0.62 -5.24
CA LEU A 468 24.93 1.75 -4.36
C LEU A 468 23.57 1.53 -3.68
N LEU A 469 22.65 0.84 -4.35
CA LEU A 469 21.35 0.49 -3.79
C LEU A 469 21.43 -0.70 -2.85
N ASP A 470 22.61 -1.19 -2.49
CA ASP A 470 22.83 -2.15 -1.40
C ASP A 470 23.64 -1.50 -0.26
N ASP A 471 24.13 -0.27 -0.45
CA ASP A 471 24.82 0.52 0.56
C ASP A 471 23.83 1.17 1.54
N PHE A 472 24.14 1.10 2.83
CA PHE A 472 23.28 1.66 3.88
C PHE A 472 23.01 3.15 3.67
N HIS A 473 24.06 3.95 3.47
CA HIS A 473 23.93 5.40 3.39
C HIS A 473 23.31 5.83 2.05
N GLY A 474 23.75 5.22 0.95
CA GLY A 474 23.22 5.48 -0.39
C GLY A 474 21.73 5.17 -0.48
N ARG A 475 21.29 4.03 0.05
CA ARG A 475 19.87 3.64 0.04
C ARG A 475 18.99 4.63 0.79
N GLU A 476 19.35 5.02 2.01
CA GLU A 476 18.53 5.96 2.79
C GLU A 476 18.46 7.34 2.13
N VAL A 477 19.60 7.86 1.63
CA VAL A 477 19.66 9.14 0.91
C VAL A 477 18.70 9.11 -0.27
N LEU A 478 18.81 8.11 -1.13
CA LEU A 478 17.94 7.97 -2.30
C LEU A 478 16.47 7.78 -1.90
N HIS A 479 16.20 7.01 -0.85
CA HIS A 479 14.84 6.71 -0.41
C HIS A 479 14.06 7.98 -0.03
N VAL A 480 14.70 8.91 0.68
CA VAL A 480 14.02 10.09 1.23
C VAL A 480 13.93 11.25 0.25
N THR A 481 14.79 11.30 -0.77
CA THR A 481 14.85 12.39 -1.76
C THR A 481 13.95 12.18 -2.99
N PHE A 482 13.17 11.09 -3.03
CA PHE A 482 12.31 10.75 -4.17
C PHE A 482 11.42 11.93 -4.63
N GLY A 483 10.86 12.71 -3.69
CA GLY A 483 10.00 13.85 -4.01
C GLY A 483 10.75 14.92 -4.80
N SER A 484 11.94 15.32 -4.34
CA SER A 484 12.78 16.27 -5.05
C SER A 484 13.20 15.74 -6.42
N VAL A 485 13.56 14.45 -6.53
CA VAL A 485 13.97 13.85 -7.80
C VAL A 485 12.82 13.84 -8.80
N LEU A 486 11.64 13.39 -8.40
CA LEU A 486 10.48 13.27 -9.27
C LEU A 486 9.88 14.63 -9.67
N ALA A 487 10.07 15.66 -8.84
CA ALA A 487 9.67 17.03 -9.15
C ALA A 487 10.71 17.80 -9.98
N HIS A 488 11.94 17.27 -10.14
CA HIS A 488 13.00 17.98 -10.86
C HIS A 488 12.72 17.96 -12.39
N PRO A 489 12.62 19.12 -13.06
CA PRO A 489 12.22 19.19 -14.48
C PRO A 489 13.12 18.38 -15.41
N SER A 490 14.42 18.31 -15.13
CA SER A 490 15.38 17.56 -15.94
C SER A 490 15.41 16.06 -15.64
N PHE A 491 14.82 15.60 -14.54
CA PHE A 491 14.85 14.17 -14.16
C PHE A 491 13.51 13.49 -14.37
N SER A 492 12.40 14.19 -14.13
CA SER A 492 11.07 13.58 -14.11
C SER A 492 10.75 12.84 -15.41
N GLU A 493 10.81 13.53 -16.56
CA GLU A 493 10.48 12.90 -17.84
C GLU A 493 11.49 11.79 -18.23
N PRO A 494 12.83 12.00 -18.17
CA PRO A 494 13.79 10.92 -18.44
C PRO A 494 13.63 9.70 -17.52
N PHE A 495 13.29 9.92 -16.24
CA PHE A 495 13.03 8.85 -15.27
C PHE A 495 11.86 7.98 -15.72
N PHE A 496 10.70 8.60 -15.99
CA PHE A 496 9.50 7.87 -16.41
C PHE A 496 9.65 7.27 -17.81
N ALA A 497 10.27 7.98 -18.76
CA ALA A 497 10.51 7.47 -20.11
C ALA A 497 11.43 6.23 -20.10
N THR A 498 12.48 6.23 -19.27
CA THR A 498 13.39 5.08 -19.12
C THR A 498 12.63 3.84 -18.64
N LEU A 499 11.76 4.00 -17.62
CA LEU A 499 10.98 2.90 -17.06
C LEU A 499 9.85 2.42 -17.98
N ARG A 500 9.08 3.34 -18.57
CA ARG A 500 7.98 2.98 -19.50
C ARG A 500 8.49 2.26 -20.75
N GLY A 501 9.65 2.69 -21.28
CA GLY A 501 10.29 2.04 -22.42
C GLY A 501 10.85 0.64 -22.11
N ASN A 502 10.99 0.27 -20.84
CA ASN A 502 11.65 -0.96 -20.40
C ASN A 502 10.93 -1.61 -19.20
N GLU A 503 9.60 -1.67 -19.26
CA GLU A 503 8.74 -2.06 -18.14
C GLU A 503 9.13 -3.40 -17.50
N GLU A 504 9.50 -4.39 -18.32
CA GLU A 504 9.88 -5.73 -17.86
C GLU A 504 11.12 -5.73 -16.98
N THR A 505 12.08 -4.83 -17.20
CA THR A 505 13.27 -4.72 -16.33
C THR A 505 12.87 -4.29 -14.93
N TYR A 506 11.99 -3.30 -14.83
CA TYR A 506 11.50 -2.83 -13.53
C TYR A 506 10.61 -3.87 -12.85
N TYR A 507 9.72 -4.54 -13.60
CA TYR A 507 8.85 -5.58 -13.05
C TYR A 507 9.64 -6.76 -12.48
N GLN A 508 10.70 -7.21 -13.17
CA GLN A 508 11.58 -8.28 -12.69
C GLN A 508 12.36 -7.89 -11.43
N MET A 509 12.81 -6.63 -11.33
CA MET A 509 13.48 -6.13 -10.14
C MET A 509 12.54 -6.08 -8.93
N LEU A 510 11.33 -5.54 -9.11
CA LEU A 510 10.29 -5.57 -8.10
C LEU A 510 9.96 -7.00 -7.68
N GLU A 511 9.73 -7.89 -8.64
CA GLU A 511 9.39 -9.29 -8.39
C GLU A 511 10.45 -9.96 -7.50
N LYS A 512 11.73 -9.87 -7.88
CA LYS A 512 12.86 -10.42 -7.12
C LYS A 512 13.00 -9.79 -5.73
N HIS A 513 12.76 -8.48 -5.61
CA HIS A 513 12.92 -7.76 -4.36
C HIS A 513 11.77 -8.08 -3.37
N PHE A 514 10.53 -8.12 -3.87
CA PHE A 514 9.35 -8.46 -3.08
C PHE A 514 9.29 -9.94 -2.70
N ASP A 515 9.88 -10.86 -3.47
CA ASP A 515 10.03 -12.26 -3.02
C ASP A 515 10.75 -12.37 -1.67
N LYS A 516 11.77 -11.54 -1.45
CA LYS A 516 12.49 -11.51 -0.17
C LYS A 516 11.61 -11.01 0.98
N HIS A 517 10.66 -10.15 0.68
CA HIS A 517 9.70 -9.59 1.64
C HIS A 517 8.59 -10.60 1.97
N LEU A 518 8.01 -11.22 0.94
CA LEU A 518 6.82 -12.05 1.06
C LEU A 518 7.15 -13.51 1.37
N GLY A 519 8.30 -14.01 0.89
CA GLY A 519 8.74 -15.40 1.05
C GLY A 519 8.77 -15.90 2.51
N PRO A 520 9.27 -15.13 3.49
CA PRO A 520 9.24 -15.52 4.90
C PRO A 520 7.84 -15.79 5.46
N PHE A 521 6.78 -15.24 4.85
CA PHE A 521 5.39 -15.40 5.28
C PHE A 521 4.66 -16.56 4.58
N GLY A 522 5.28 -17.21 3.59
CA GLY A 522 4.67 -18.32 2.84
C GLY A 522 4.90 -19.72 3.44
N ARG A 523 5.57 -19.83 4.59
CA ARG A 523 5.96 -21.10 5.22
C ARG A 523 5.01 -21.52 6.34
#